data_AF-A0A2A4QPI8-F1
#
_entry.id   AF-A0A2A4QPI8-F1
#
_cell.length_a   1.000
_cell.length_b   1.000
_cell.length_c   1.000
_cell.angle_alpha   90.00
_cell.angle_beta   90.00
_cell.angle_gamma   90.00
#
_symmetry.space_group_name_H-M   'P 1'
#
loop_
_entity.id
_entity.type
_entity.pdbx_description
1 polymer ?
#
loop_
_entity_poly.entity_id
_entity_poly.type
_entity_poly.pdbx_seq_one_letter_code
_entity_poly.pdbx_strand_id
1 'polypeptide(L)'
;MADEAQPKQLPMFYNNPVLLDGQKHKGLSLVKDFGLTFTKGSNAVPVNLVELPQIAHFYPIAFSNDGMATPVAILGVRNDENLFVNDKGEWAKDTYIPSYIRRYPFILTEINEGESLSLCIDEVDGVVAEN
;
A
#
# COMPACT_ATOMS: atom_id res chain seq x y z
N MET A 1 33.05 -9.05 -11.56
CA MET A 1 32.64 -7.85 -10.80
C MET A 1 31.32 -8.22 -10.16
N ALA A 2 31.25 -8.21 -8.83
CA ALA A 2 30.08 -8.67 -8.09
C ALA A 2 28.87 -7.81 -8.48
N ASP A 3 27.78 -8.50 -8.80
CA ASP A 3 26.46 -7.92 -8.99
C ASP A 3 25.98 -7.41 -7.63
N GLU A 4 26.28 -6.15 -7.32
CA GLU A 4 25.72 -5.47 -6.15
C GLU A 4 24.24 -5.21 -6.44
N ALA A 5 23.40 -6.16 -6.04
CA ALA A 5 21.95 -6.00 -6.06
C ALA A 5 21.59 -4.72 -5.28
N GLN A 6 21.04 -3.72 -5.98
CA GLN A 6 20.51 -2.51 -5.37
C GLN A 6 19.51 -2.89 -4.27
N PRO A 7 19.51 -2.22 -3.10
CA PRO A 7 18.54 -2.52 -2.05
C PRO A 7 17.14 -2.31 -2.62
N LYS A 8 16.39 -3.41 -2.72
CA LYS A 8 15.02 -3.41 -3.25
C LYS A 8 14.16 -2.59 -2.29
N GLN A 9 13.95 -1.32 -2.61
CA GLN A 9 13.18 -0.41 -1.77
C GLN A 9 11.75 -0.93 -1.71
N LEU A 10 11.30 -1.30 -0.50
CA LEU A 10 9.99 -1.89 -0.33
C LEU A 10 8.90 -0.86 -0.66
N PRO A 11 7.81 -1.27 -1.33
CA PRO A 11 6.65 -0.42 -1.51
C PRO A 11 6.10 0.06 -0.16
N MET A 12 5.59 1.29 -0.13
CA MET A 12 5.00 1.90 1.07
C MET A 12 3.94 0.98 1.70
N PHE A 13 3.98 0.89 3.03
CA PHE A 13 3.16 0.03 3.91
C PHE A 13 3.59 -1.44 4.03
N TYR A 14 4.41 -1.96 3.12
CA TYR A 14 4.80 -3.37 3.13
C TYR A 14 6.09 -3.57 3.94
N ASN A 15 6.08 -4.54 4.84
CA ASN A 15 7.23 -4.85 5.69
C ASN A 15 7.89 -6.18 5.29
N ASN A 16 7.07 -7.17 4.93
CA ASN A 16 7.49 -8.53 4.57
C ASN A 16 6.61 -9.10 3.44
N PRO A 17 6.68 -8.52 2.21
CA PRO A 17 5.95 -9.05 1.08
C PRO A 17 6.60 -10.36 0.59
N VAL A 18 5.85 -11.46 0.67
CA VAL A 18 6.27 -12.77 0.18
C VAL A 18 5.36 -13.27 -0.93
N LEU A 19 5.86 -14.11 -1.82
CA LEU A 19 5.07 -14.70 -2.90
C LEU A 19 3.93 -15.52 -2.33
N LEU A 20 2.71 -15.26 -2.81
CA LEU A 20 1.54 -16.02 -2.43
C LEU A 20 1.63 -17.44 -3.02
N ASP A 21 1.68 -18.43 -2.14
CA ASP A 21 1.81 -19.85 -2.48
C ASP A 21 0.72 -20.67 -1.78
N GLY A 22 -0.01 -21.47 -2.55
CA GLY A 22 -1.17 -22.20 -2.03
C GLY A 22 -0.83 -23.30 -1.02
N GLN A 23 0.39 -23.84 -1.00
CA GLN A 23 0.81 -24.84 0.00
C GLN A 23 1.31 -24.16 1.27
N LYS A 24 2.18 -23.16 1.14
CA LYS A 24 2.74 -22.39 2.26
C LYS A 24 1.64 -21.67 3.05
N HIS A 25 0.66 -21.09 2.37
CA HIS A 25 -0.37 -20.23 3.01
C HIS A 25 -1.69 -20.98 3.28
N LYS A 26 -1.72 -22.30 3.11
CA LYS A 26 -2.96 -23.10 3.24
C LYS A 26 -3.65 -22.96 4.60
N GLY A 27 -2.85 -22.81 5.66
CA GLY A 27 -3.33 -22.66 7.05
C GLY A 27 -3.44 -21.21 7.50
N LEU A 28 -3.25 -20.24 6.61
CA LEU A 28 -3.26 -18.81 6.94
C LEU A 28 -4.58 -18.16 6.47
N SER A 29 -4.99 -17.15 7.21
CA SER A 29 -6.16 -16.31 6.93
C SER A 29 -5.83 -14.84 7.20
N LEU A 30 -6.62 -13.93 6.63
CA LEU A 30 -6.53 -12.53 7.01
C LEU A 30 -7.23 -12.31 8.35
N VAL A 31 -6.60 -11.53 9.23
CA VAL A 31 -7.25 -11.05 10.44
C VAL A 31 -8.48 -10.24 10.04
N LYS A 32 -9.63 -10.55 10.63
CA LYS A 32 -10.86 -9.79 10.38
C LYS A 32 -10.67 -8.35 10.86
N ASP A 33 -11.05 -7.41 10.01
CA ASP A 33 -11.08 -5.99 10.34
C ASP A 33 -9.75 -5.47 10.92
N PHE A 34 -8.59 -5.92 10.39
CA PHE A 34 -7.26 -5.46 10.84
C PHE A 34 -7.05 -3.93 10.67
N GLY A 35 -7.99 -3.26 10.01
CA GLY A 35 -8.10 -1.80 9.96
C GLY A 35 -7.08 -1.14 9.04
N LEU A 36 -7.07 0.20 9.05
CA LEU A 36 -6.21 1.04 8.22
C LEU A 36 -5.12 1.75 9.01
N THR A 37 -4.86 1.31 10.25
CA THR A 37 -3.86 1.92 11.14
C THR A 37 -2.45 1.93 10.53
N PHE A 38 -2.14 0.99 9.62
CA PHE A 38 -0.89 0.98 8.86
C PHE A 38 -0.65 2.25 8.02
N THR A 39 -1.70 3.02 7.74
CA THR A 39 -1.62 4.28 7.00
C THR A 39 -1.35 5.50 7.88
N LYS A 40 -1.36 5.37 9.21
CA LYS A 40 -1.33 6.49 10.16
C LYS A 40 -0.10 7.39 10.02
N GLY A 41 1.04 6.79 9.65
CA GLY A 41 2.31 7.48 9.43
C GLY A 41 2.54 7.95 8.00
N SER A 42 1.52 7.98 7.12
CA SER A 42 1.70 8.45 5.74
C SER A 42 0.93 9.74 5.50
N ASN A 43 1.67 10.78 5.10
CA ASN A 43 1.09 12.08 4.76
C ASN A 43 0.72 12.24 3.29
N ALA A 44 1.15 11.30 2.43
CA ALA A 44 0.78 11.27 1.03
C ALA A 44 0.86 9.83 0.48
N VAL A 45 -0.06 9.49 -0.42
CA VAL A 45 -0.06 8.18 -1.09
C VAL A 45 -0.13 8.34 -2.60
N PRO A 46 0.59 7.50 -3.37
CA PRO A 46 0.46 7.49 -4.82
C PRO A 46 -0.94 7.07 -5.24
N VAL A 47 -1.43 7.66 -6.32
CA VAL A 47 -2.77 7.40 -6.88
C VAL A 47 -2.66 7.07 -8.35
N ASN A 48 -3.55 6.24 -8.87
CA ASN A 48 -3.58 5.97 -10.31
C ASN A 48 -4.32 7.08 -11.05
N LEU A 49 -3.93 7.36 -12.30
CA LEU A 49 -4.60 8.36 -13.14
C LEU A 49 -6.10 8.10 -13.29
N VAL A 50 -6.51 6.82 -13.34
CA VAL A 50 -7.91 6.41 -13.44
C VAL A 50 -8.73 6.75 -12.19
N GLU A 51 -8.08 7.02 -11.05
CA GLU A 51 -8.76 7.42 -9.81
C GLU A 51 -9.00 8.93 -9.73
N LEU A 52 -8.29 9.73 -10.55
CA LEU A 52 -8.32 11.19 -10.46
C LEU A 52 -9.73 11.80 -10.46
N PRO A 53 -10.67 11.37 -11.34
CA PRO A 53 -12.01 11.92 -11.34
C PRO A 53 -12.73 11.76 -10.01
N GLN A 54 -12.49 10.66 -9.28
CA GLN A 54 -13.12 10.42 -7.99
C GLN A 54 -12.36 11.09 -6.85
N ILE A 55 -11.04 10.89 -6.80
CA ILE A 55 -10.21 11.27 -5.65
C ILE A 55 -10.04 12.79 -5.50
N ALA A 56 -10.12 13.54 -6.61
CA ALA A 56 -10.02 15.01 -6.61
C ALA A 56 -11.13 15.70 -5.80
N HIS A 57 -12.26 15.03 -5.56
CA HIS A 57 -13.34 15.55 -4.72
C HIS A 57 -13.01 15.53 -3.22
N PHE A 58 -12.01 14.74 -2.81
CA PHE A 58 -11.73 14.43 -1.41
C PHE A 58 -10.33 14.87 -0.95
N TYR A 59 -9.36 14.88 -1.88
CA TYR A 59 -7.96 15.13 -1.55
C TYR A 59 -7.35 16.19 -2.46
N PRO A 60 -6.49 17.07 -1.93
CA PRO A 60 -5.51 17.76 -2.75
C PRO A 60 -4.64 16.73 -3.47
N ILE A 61 -4.45 16.91 -4.77
CA ILE A 61 -3.57 16.08 -5.58
C ILE A 61 -2.33 16.90 -5.90
N ALA A 62 -1.18 16.39 -5.50
CA ALA A 62 0.13 16.93 -5.89
C ALA A 62 0.82 15.98 -6.87
N PHE A 63 1.87 16.46 -7.51
CA PHE A 63 2.71 15.66 -8.39
C PHE A 63 4.13 15.65 -7.81
N SER A 64 4.69 14.47 -7.58
CA SER A 64 6.04 14.33 -7.04
C SER A 64 7.08 14.87 -8.02
N ASN A 65 8.20 15.36 -7.49
CA ASN A 65 9.35 15.75 -8.32
C ASN A 65 10.31 14.56 -8.49
N ASP A 66 9.80 13.44 -9.01
CA ASP A 66 10.54 12.18 -9.21
C ASP A 66 10.96 11.95 -10.68
N GLY A 67 10.80 12.96 -11.53
CA GLY A 67 11.04 12.89 -12.97
C GLY A 67 9.89 12.30 -13.78
N MET A 68 8.93 11.61 -13.15
CA MET A 68 7.73 11.06 -13.77
C MET A 68 6.46 11.83 -13.42
N ALA A 69 6.55 12.77 -12.48
CA ALA A 69 5.41 13.52 -11.97
C ALA A 69 4.32 12.56 -11.47
N THR A 70 4.69 11.64 -10.57
CA THR A 70 3.72 10.69 -10.02
C THR A 70 2.64 11.45 -9.23
N PRO A 71 1.35 11.28 -9.55
CA PRO A 71 0.29 11.90 -8.78
C PRO A 71 0.19 11.27 -7.39
N VAL A 72 0.09 12.11 -6.37
CA VAL A 72 -0.07 11.73 -4.97
C VAL A 72 -1.27 12.44 -4.35
N ALA A 73 -2.08 11.72 -3.59
CA ALA A 73 -3.11 12.32 -2.74
C ALA A 73 -2.49 12.72 -1.40
N ILE A 74 -2.73 13.97 -0.99
CA ILE A 74 -2.26 14.50 0.28
C ILE A 74 -3.22 14.10 1.40
N LEU A 75 -2.70 13.39 2.41
CA LEU A 75 -3.44 12.86 3.55
C LEU A 75 -3.23 13.65 4.85
N GLY A 76 -2.13 14.40 4.94
CA GLY A 76 -1.78 15.19 6.12
C GLY A 76 -0.90 16.39 5.78
N VAL A 77 -0.78 17.31 6.73
CA VAL A 77 0.03 18.53 6.55
C VAL A 77 1.43 18.31 7.11
N ARG A 78 1.55 17.52 8.18
CA ARG A 78 2.84 17.16 8.78
C ARG A 78 3.38 15.87 8.19
N ASN A 79 4.67 15.64 8.36
CA ASN A 79 5.24 14.32 8.16
C ASN A 79 4.64 13.35 9.17
N ASP A 80 4.55 12.08 8.77
CA ASP A 80 4.07 10.99 9.61
C ASP A 80 2.64 11.18 10.15
N GLU A 81 1.81 11.92 9.42
CA GLU A 81 0.44 12.27 9.81
C GLU A 81 -0.55 11.92 8.69
N ASN A 82 -1.58 11.14 9.02
CA ASN A 82 -2.74 10.91 8.17
C ASN A 82 -4.00 11.39 8.88
N LEU A 83 -4.63 12.45 8.35
CA LEU A 83 -5.84 13.05 8.93
C LEU A 83 -7.13 12.29 8.58
N PHE A 84 -7.04 11.30 7.70
CA PHE A 84 -8.17 10.52 7.21
C PHE A 84 -8.32 9.17 7.89
N VAL A 85 -7.43 8.79 8.81
CA VAL A 85 -7.58 7.59 9.63
C VAL A 85 -7.67 7.96 11.10
N ASN A 86 -8.66 7.42 11.81
CA ASN A 86 -8.82 7.65 13.24
C ASN A 86 -8.02 6.61 14.08
N ASP A 87 -8.01 6.78 15.39
CA ASP A 87 -7.30 5.86 16.31
C ASP A 87 -7.88 4.44 16.36
N LYS A 88 -9.09 4.23 15.80
CA LYS A 88 -9.69 2.91 15.63
C LYS A 88 -9.30 2.24 14.31
N GLY A 89 -8.47 2.89 13.49
CA GLY A 89 -8.10 2.39 12.16
C GLY A 89 -9.22 2.53 11.13
N GLU A 90 -10.23 3.35 11.39
CA GLU A 90 -11.34 3.60 10.46
C GLU A 90 -11.00 4.80 9.58
N TRP A 91 -11.30 4.69 8.29
CA TRP A 91 -11.16 5.82 7.38
C TRP A 91 -12.24 6.88 7.64
N ALA A 92 -11.95 8.12 7.27
CA ALA A 92 -12.90 9.22 7.29
C ALA A 92 -14.18 8.81 6.53
N LYS A 93 -15.32 9.04 7.19
CA LYS A 93 -16.62 8.63 6.67
C LYS A 93 -16.91 9.30 5.33
N ASP A 94 -17.59 8.57 4.44
CA ASP A 94 -18.04 9.05 3.12
C ASP A 94 -16.90 9.60 2.24
N THR A 95 -15.65 9.19 2.52
CA THR A 95 -14.45 9.62 1.81
C THR A 95 -13.88 8.47 0.99
N TYR A 96 -13.45 8.77 -0.23
CA TYR A 96 -12.83 7.77 -1.11
C TYR A 96 -11.52 7.22 -0.53
N ILE A 97 -11.36 5.91 -0.39
CA ILE A 97 -10.07 5.31 0.02
C ILE A 97 -9.20 5.07 -1.23
N PRO A 98 -8.00 5.66 -1.33
CA PRO A 98 -7.09 5.43 -2.45
C PRO A 98 -6.83 3.95 -2.72
N SER A 99 -6.77 3.55 -4.00
CA SER A 99 -6.59 2.14 -4.39
C SER A 99 -5.28 1.54 -3.86
N TYR A 100 -4.23 2.36 -3.75
CA TYR A 100 -2.95 1.96 -3.17
C TYR A 100 -3.07 1.52 -1.70
N ILE A 101 -4.01 2.12 -0.94
CA ILE A 101 -4.34 1.69 0.42
C ILE A 101 -5.21 0.44 0.37
N ARG A 102 -6.25 0.42 -0.48
CA ARG A 102 -7.21 -0.71 -0.58
C ARG A 102 -6.60 -2.04 -1.02
N ARG A 103 -5.47 -2.02 -1.73
CA ARG A 103 -4.81 -3.26 -2.17
C ARG A 103 -4.08 -3.99 -1.04
N TYR A 104 -3.71 -3.29 0.04
CA TYR A 104 -3.03 -3.90 1.19
C TYR A 104 -3.91 -5.01 1.80
N PRO A 105 -3.37 -6.20 2.13
CA PRO A 105 -1.95 -6.55 2.22
C PRO A 105 -1.36 -7.19 0.97
N PHE A 106 -2.02 -7.10 -0.19
CA PHE A 106 -1.57 -7.72 -1.42
C PHE A 106 -0.84 -6.74 -2.34
N ILE A 107 0.12 -7.24 -3.11
CA ILE A 107 0.84 -6.45 -4.11
C ILE A 107 1.30 -7.33 -5.27
N LEU A 108 1.32 -6.78 -6.48
CA LEU A 108 1.93 -7.43 -7.63
C LEU A 108 3.41 -7.03 -7.72
N THR A 109 4.30 -8.01 -7.83
CA THR A 109 5.71 -7.81 -8.17
C THR A 109 5.98 -8.40 -9.54
N GLU A 110 6.84 -7.74 -10.30
CA GLU A 110 7.42 -8.32 -11.50
C GLU A 110 8.46 -9.38 -11.10
N ILE A 111 8.44 -10.50 -11.80
CA ILE A 111 9.45 -11.56 -11.76
C ILE A 111 9.95 -11.75 -13.20
N ASN A 112 11.26 -12.04 -13.34
CA ASN A 112 11.95 -12.19 -14.63
C ASN A 112 11.86 -10.91 -15.48
N GLU A 113 12.34 -9.79 -14.94
CA GLU A 113 12.47 -8.52 -15.70
C GLU A 113 11.18 -8.03 -16.38
N GLY A 114 10.02 -8.31 -15.77
CA GLY A 114 8.71 -7.84 -16.26
C GLY A 114 7.96 -8.83 -17.16
N GLU A 115 8.49 -10.03 -17.40
CA GLU A 115 7.79 -11.06 -18.20
C GLU A 115 6.58 -11.64 -17.47
N SER A 116 6.58 -11.62 -16.14
CA SER A 116 5.51 -12.19 -15.34
C SER A 116 5.19 -11.34 -14.11
N LEU A 117 3.90 -11.15 -13.84
CA LEU A 117 3.41 -10.55 -12.60
C LEU A 117 3.06 -11.66 -11.62
N SER A 118 3.62 -11.58 -10.41
CA SER A 118 3.30 -12.49 -9.32
C SER A 118 2.66 -11.75 -8.16
N LEU A 119 1.68 -12.41 -7.54
CA LEU A 119 0.99 -11.89 -6.38
C LEU A 119 1.79 -12.18 -5.11
N CYS A 120 2.04 -11.14 -4.34
CA CYS A 120 2.60 -11.22 -3.00
C CYS A 120 1.56 -10.83 -1.96
N ILE A 121 1.75 -11.32 -0.74
CA ILE A 121 1.04 -10.92 0.48
C ILE A 121 2.06 -10.42 1.51
N ASP A 122 1.73 -9.36 2.24
CA ASP A 122 2.50 -8.88 3.38
C ASP A 122 2.28 -9.82 4.58
N GLU A 123 3.23 -10.71 4.85
CA GLU A 123 3.18 -11.64 5.98
C GLU A 123 3.66 -10.94 7.25
N VAL A 124 2.73 -10.29 7.94
CA VAL A 124 2.98 -9.58 9.22
C VAL A 124 1.94 -10.00 10.26
N ASP A 125 2.39 -10.17 11.50
CA ASP A 125 1.52 -10.46 12.65
C ASP A 125 0.45 -9.38 12.81
N GLY A 126 -0.79 -9.79 13.04
CA GLY A 126 -1.94 -8.88 13.17
C GLY A 126 -2.60 -8.53 11.83
N VAL A 127 -2.00 -8.90 10.70
CA VAL A 127 -2.61 -8.83 9.36
C VAL A 127 -2.97 -10.23 8.88
N VAL A 128 -2.06 -11.18 9.08
CA VAL A 128 -2.26 -12.60 8.79
C VAL A 128 -2.31 -13.39 10.11
N ALA A 129 -3.18 -14.40 10.18
CA ALA A 129 -3.32 -15.29 11.32
C ALA A 129 -3.49 -16.75 10.88
N GLU A 130 -3.06 -17.67 11.73
CA GLU A 130 -3.37 -19.10 11.55
C GLU A 130 -4.87 -19.36 11.69
N ASN A 131 -5.39 -20.28 10.89
CA ASN A 131 -6.80 -20.60 10.77
C ASN A 131 -7.22 -21.79 11.64
#